data_AF-A0A5C5Z620-F1
#
_entry.id   AF-A0A5C5Z620-F1
#
_cell.length_a   1.000
_cell.length_b   1.000
_cell.length_c   1.000
_cell.angle_alpha   90.00
_cell.angle_beta   90.00
_cell.angle_gamma   90.00
#
_symmetry.space_group_name_H-M   'P 1'
#
loop_
_entity.id
_entity.type
_entity.pdbx_description
1 polymer ?
#
loop_
_entity_poly.entity_id
_entity_poly.type
_entity_poly.pdbx_seq_one_letter_code
_entity_poly.pdbx_strand_id
1 'polypeptide(L)'
;MRRPTFVLLVVVGISVVLSEYGCSETLRQATTLADAQRIVAPIIAKRFPNAEESVVGNEFIVKANTMLYTLHREYRGGEISKSTYDEEGPGANGFLLRIEYRPRGYGGPLGTPQTMREAYWSTFTHNIKISNSTASLWIVFSYRGLSRTEFLPAILDALGKPPNRSEGETIRIIEFIEALQK
;
A
#
# COMPACT_ATOMS: atom_id res chain seq x y z
N MET A 1 -28.73 -67.10 -28.66
CA MET A 1 -28.43 -66.66 -27.28
C MET A 1 -27.36 -65.58 -27.31
N ARG A 2 -27.73 -64.31 -27.14
CA ARG A 2 -26.79 -63.18 -27.00
C ARG A 2 -27.17 -62.47 -25.69
N ARG A 3 -26.22 -62.34 -24.76
CA ARG A 3 -26.43 -61.61 -23.51
C ARG A 3 -26.15 -60.11 -23.76
N PRO A 4 -26.99 -59.20 -23.25
CA PRO A 4 -26.71 -57.78 -23.33
C PRO A 4 -25.69 -57.40 -22.25
N THR A 5 -24.58 -56.79 -22.69
CA THR A 5 -23.58 -56.18 -21.82
C THR A 5 -24.09 -54.81 -21.41
N PHE A 6 -24.49 -54.64 -20.16
CA PHE A 6 -24.79 -53.33 -19.59
C PHE A 6 -23.49 -52.62 -19.24
N VAL A 7 -23.16 -51.56 -19.97
CA VAL A 7 -22.05 -50.65 -19.64
C VAL A 7 -22.58 -49.67 -18.60
N LEU A 8 -22.17 -49.86 -17.35
CA LEU A 8 -22.49 -48.98 -16.23
C LEU A 8 -21.57 -47.74 -16.31
N LEU A 9 -22.11 -46.62 -16.76
CA LEU A 9 -21.38 -45.35 -16.83
C LEU A 9 -21.46 -44.67 -15.46
N VAL A 10 -20.40 -44.85 -14.65
CA VAL A 10 -20.28 -44.19 -13.35
C VAL A 10 -19.92 -42.73 -13.59
N VAL A 11 -20.93 -41.87 -13.61
CA VAL A 11 -20.75 -40.41 -13.57
C VAL A 11 -20.27 -40.06 -12.17
N VAL A 12 -18.95 -39.93 -12.01
CA VAL A 12 -18.34 -39.35 -10.81
C VAL A 12 -18.75 -37.89 -10.79
N GLY A 13 -19.80 -37.59 -10.03
CA GLY A 13 -20.19 -36.23 -9.70
C GLY A 13 -19.05 -35.58 -8.91
N ILE A 14 -18.25 -34.78 -9.59
CA ILE A 14 -17.37 -33.81 -8.93
C ILE A 14 -18.31 -32.72 -8.41
N SER A 15 -18.85 -32.94 -7.21
CA SER A 15 -19.40 -31.87 -6.40
C SER A 15 -18.22 -30.99 -5.99
N VAL A 16 -17.87 -30.02 -6.85
CA VAL A 16 -16.97 -28.94 -6.48
C VAL A 16 -17.68 -28.19 -5.37
N VAL A 17 -17.23 -28.45 -4.14
CA VAL A 17 -17.52 -27.65 -2.97
C VAL A 17 -16.88 -26.28 -3.22
N LEU A 18 -17.62 -25.40 -3.89
CA LEU A 18 -17.37 -23.96 -3.88
C LEU A 18 -17.86 -23.42 -2.52
N SER A 19 -17.24 -23.90 -1.45
CA SER A 19 -17.39 -23.35 -0.11
C SER A 19 -16.57 -22.05 -0.08
N GLU A 20 -17.29 -20.95 0.08
CA GLU A 20 -16.89 -19.86 0.96
C GLU A 20 -15.57 -19.14 0.65
N TYR A 21 -15.41 -18.67 -0.60
CA TYR A 21 -14.73 -17.38 -0.79
C TYR A 21 -15.75 -16.24 -0.83
N GLY A 22 -16.68 -16.27 0.12
CA GLY A 22 -17.50 -15.13 0.48
C GLY A 22 -16.69 -14.12 1.30
N CYS A 23 -15.52 -13.71 0.81
CA CYS A 23 -14.86 -12.52 1.31
C CYS A 23 -15.24 -11.36 0.38
N SER A 24 -16.53 -11.03 0.34
CA SER A 24 -16.95 -9.67 -0.03
C SER A 24 -16.58 -8.77 1.14
N GLU A 25 -15.27 -8.60 1.33
CA GLU A 25 -14.72 -7.63 2.23
C GLU A 25 -14.99 -6.29 1.57
N THR A 26 -16.16 -5.72 1.88
CA THR A 26 -16.46 -4.32 1.63
C THR A 26 -15.17 -3.54 1.88
N LEU A 27 -14.60 -2.94 0.83
CA LEU A 27 -13.37 -2.16 0.88
C LEU A 27 -13.60 -1.00 1.84
N ARG A 28 -13.38 -1.26 3.13
CA ARG A 28 -13.54 -0.28 4.19
C ARG A 28 -12.40 0.71 4.00
N GLN A 29 -12.75 1.93 3.62
CA GLN A 29 -11.81 3.04 3.63
C GLN A 29 -11.13 3.09 5.01
N ALA A 30 -9.82 3.30 5.04
CA ALA A 30 -9.11 3.40 6.30
C ALA A 30 -9.63 4.60 7.11
N THR A 31 -10.35 4.33 8.20
CA THR A 31 -10.86 5.38 9.10
C THR A 31 -9.95 5.65 10.27
N THR A 32 -9.08 4.68 10.57
CA THR A 32 -8.13 4.70 11.67
C THR A 32 -6.76 4.26 11.18
N LEU A 33 -5.72 4.49 11.99
CA LEU A 33 -4.39 3.94 11.74
C LEU A 33 -4.40 2.40 11.70
N ALA A 34 -5.18 1.77 12.57
CA ALA A 34 -5.32 0.32 12.62
C ALA A 34 -5.94 -0.23 11.33
N ASP A 35 -6.92 0.47 10.74
CA ASP A 35 -7.45 0.10 9.43
C ASP A 35 -6.39 0.24 8.34
N ALA A 36 -5.63 1.33 8.33
CA ALA A 36 -4.56 1.55 7.37
C ALA A 36 -3.51 0.44 7.45
N GLN A 37 -3.09 0.06 8.67
CA GLN A 37 -2.19 -1.06 8.89
C GLN A 37 -2.77 -2.38 8.37
N ARG A 38 -4.02 -2.70 8.74
CA ARG A 38 -4.71 -3.94 8.34
C ARG A 38 -4.81 -4.08 6.82
N ILE A 39 -5.01 -2.98 6.11
CA ILE A 39 -5.13 -2.93 4.65
C ILE A 39 -3.74 -3.01 3.98
N VAL A 40 -2.76 -2.28 4.51
CA VAL A 40 -1.46 -2.11 3.85
C VAL A 40 -0.52 -3.29 4.13
N ALA A 41 -0.48 -3.80 5.36
CA ALA A 41 0.41 -4.90 5.76
C ALA A 41 0.39 -6.11 4.80
N PRO A 42 -0.77 -6.68 4.40
CA PRO A 42 -0.78 -7.82 3.48
C PRO A 42 -0.24 -7.49 2.07
N ILE A 43 -0.45 -6.25 1.59
CA ILE A 43 0.09 -5.78 0.30
C ILE A 43 1.62 -5.75 0.36
N ILE A 44 2.18 -5.29 1.49
CA ILE A 44 3.62 -5.22 1.69
C ILE A 44 4.21 -6.62 1.86
N ALA A 45 3.65 -7.44 2.75
CA ALA A 45 4.14 -8.78 3.03
C ALA A 45 4.22 -9.66 1.77
N LYS A 46 3.28 -9.49 0.82
CA LYS A 46 3.29 -10.20 -0.46
C LYS A 46 4.51 -9.89 -1.32
N ARG A 47 5.00 -8.64 -1.31
CA ARG A 47 6.07 -8.18 -2.20
C ARG A 47 7.42 -8.05 -1.51
N PHE A 48 7.41 -7.80 -0.19
CA PHE A 48 8.57 -7.57 0.66
C PHE A 48 8.39 -8.35 1.97
N PRO A 49 8.57 -9.68 1.95
CA PRO A 49 8.31 -10.54 3.11
C PRO A 49 9.21 -10.26 4.31
N ASN A 50 10.35 -9.61 4.08
CA ASN A 50 11.31 -9.23 5.11
C ASN A 50 11.17 -7.75 5.53
N ALA A 51 10.08 -7.07 5.16
CA ALA A 51 9.85 -5.71 5.58
C ALA A 51 9.62 -5.65 7.10
N GLU A 52 10.24 -4.68 7.76
CA GLU A 52 10.03 -4.42 9.18
C GLU A 52 8.84 -3.48 9.36
N GLU A 53 7.89 -3.89 10.19
CA GLU A 53 6.69 -3.12 10.53
C GLU A 53 6.77 -2.63 11.97
N SER A 54 6.41 -1.36 12.19
CA SER A 54 6.32 -0.79 13.54
C SER A 54 5.20 0.24 13.63
N VAL A 55 4.63 0.37 14.82
CA VAL A 55 3.65 1.41 15.14
C VAL A 55 4.23 2.26 16.25
N VAL A 56 4.37 3.56 16.01
CA VAL A 56 4.92 4.53 16.96
C VAL A 56 3.95 5.69 17.10
N GLY A 57 3.23 5.74 18.22
CA GLY A 57 2.19 6.73 18.44
C GLY A 57 1.07 6.63 17.39
N ASN A 58 0.88 7.68 16.61
CA ASN A 58 -0.12 7.75 15.52
C ASN A 58 0.46 7.42 14.14
N GLU A 59 1.61 6.75 14.10
CA GLU A 59 2.31 6.46 12.86
C GLU A 59 2.52 4.95 12.68
N PHE A 60 2.18 4.46 11.49
CA PHE A 60 2.52 3.12 11.01
C PHE A 60 3.70 3.26 10.05
N ILE A 61 4.81 2.60 10.39
CA ILE A 61 6.08 2.70 9.69
C ILE A 61 6.43 1.32 9.14
N VAL A 62 6.76 1.27 7.86
CA VAL A 62 7.20 0.05 7.18
C VAL A 62 8.50 0.29 6.43
N LYS A 63 9.48 -0.57 6.68
CA LYS A 63 10.85 -0.42 6.17
C LYS A 63 11.23 -1.67 5.39
N ALA A 64 11.83 -1.50 4.21
CA ALA A 64 12.47 -2.59 3.51
C ALA A 64 13.78 -2.11 2.90
N ASN A 65 14.87 -2.83 3.18
CA ASN A 65 16.23 -2.49 2.72
C ASN A 65 16.61 -1.03 3.01
N THR A 66 16.39 -0.56 4.24
CA THR A 66 16.81 0.79 4.67
C THR A 66 18.28 0.82 5.08
N MET A 67 18.87 2.01 5.10
CA MET A 67 20.22 2.25 5.61
C MET A 67 20.33 3.66 6.19
N LEU A 68 21.32 3.88 7.04
CA LEU A 68 21.66 5.21 7.54
C LEU A 68 22.48 5.98 6.51
N TYR A 69 22.09 7.24 6.28
CA TYR A 69 22.81 8.19 5.44
C TYR A 69 23.28 9.35 6.30
N THR A 70 24.56 9.70 6.17
CA THR A 70 25.09 10.94 6.76
C THR A 70 24.83 12.10 5.78
N LEU A 71 24.00 13.06 6.20
CA LEU A 71 23.53 14.18 5.40
C LEU A 71 24.05 15.51 5.93
N HIS A 72 24.22 16.46 5.01
CA HIS A 72 24.41 17.87 5.34
C HIS A 72 23.06 18.59 5.25
N ARG A 73 22.81 19.55 6.15
CA ARG A 73 21.64 20.43 6.02
C ARG A 73 21.88 21.46 4.93
N GLU A 74 20.93 21.60 4.02
CA GLU A 74 20.87 22.69 3.05
C GLU A 74 19.93 23.77 3.58
N TYR A 75 20.41 25.01 3.63
CA TYR A 75 19.59 26.16 4.00
C TYR A 75 18.93 26.77 2.76
N ARG A 76 17.85 27.52 2.95
CA ARG A 76 17.09 28.16 1.85
C ARG A 76 17.96 29.06 0.94
N GLY A 77 19.11 29.54 1.42
CA GLY A 77 20.09 30.31 0.63
C GLY A 77 21.06 29.50 -0.22
N GLY A 78 20.94 28.15 -0.23
CA GLY A 78 21.88 27.24 -0.90
C GLY A 78 23.17 26.99 -0.11
N GLU A 79 23.29 27.54 1.11
CA GLU A 79 24.41 27.24 2.00
C GLU A 79 24.29 25.80 2.52
N ILE A 80 25.39 25.05 2.42
CA ILE A 80 25.51 23.70 2.95
C ILE A 80 26.18 23.76 4.32
N SER A 81 25.49 23.24 5.35
CA SER A 81 26.01 23.21 6.71
C SER A 81 27.24 22.31 6.83
N LYS A 82 28.24 22.74 7.62
CA LYS A 82 29.40 21.90 7.95
C LYS A 82 29.06 20.75 8.90
N SER A 83 28.00 20.89 9.70
CA SER A 83 27.54 19.81 10.58
C SER A 83 26.76 18.77 9.78
N THR A 84 27.05 17.51 10.04
CA THR A 84 26.28 16.38 9.50
C THR A 84 25.26 15.86 10.50
N TYR A 85 24.28 15.13 10.00
CA TYR A 85 23.37 14.34 10.81
C TYR A 85 23.07 13.02 10.09
N ASP A 86 22.78 11.97 10.85
CA ASP A 86 22.39 10.68 10.28
C ASP A 86 20.88 10.62 10.12
N GLU A 87 20.43 10.20 8.94
CA GLU A 87 19.03 10.00 8.60
C GLU A 87 18.85 8.60 8.00
N GLU A 88 17.87 7.87 8.50
CA GLU A 88 17.51 6.59 7.91
C GLU A 88 16.72 6.81 6.62
N GLY A 89 17.19 6.21 5.54
CA GLY A 89 16.56 6.30 4.22
C GLY A 89 16.52 4.95 3.52
N PRO A 90 15.83 4.87 2.36
CA PRO A 90 15.82 3.68 1.53
C PRO A 90 17.22 3.40 0.95
N GLY A 91 17.69 2.16 1.08
CA GLY A 91 18.87 1.64 0.39
C GLY A 91 18.58 1.37 -1.10
N ALA A 92 19.51 0.68 -1.76
CA ALA A 92 19.30 0.27 -3.16
C ALA A 92 18.10 -0.70 -3.25
N ASN A 93 17.09 -0.35 -4.05
CA ASN A 93 15.82 -1.09 -4.16
C ASN A 93 15.06 -1.21 -2.82
N GLY A 94 15.25 -0.25 -1.93
CA GLY A 94 14.53 -0.15 -0.66
C GLY A 94 13.44 0.91 -0.65
N PHE A 95 12.59 0.84 0.37
CA PHE A 95 11.62 1.88 0.68
C PHE A 95 11.46 2.09 2.18
N LEU A 96 10.97 3.28 2.53
CA LEU A 96 10.47 3.65 3.85
C LEU A 96 9.08 4.26 3.66
N LEU A 97 8.06 3.54 4.11
CA LEU A 97 6.67 3.99 4.12
C LEU A 97 6.30 4.45 5.52
N ARG A 98 5.70 5.62 5.62
CA ARG A 98 5.13 6.17 6.85
C ARG A 98 3.71 6.60 6.58
N ILE A 99 2.78 6.10 7.39
CA ILE A 99 1.38 6.48 7.36
C ILE A 99 1.05 7.06 8.73
N GLU A 100 0.77 8.34 8.79
CA GLU A 100 0.47 9.06 10.02
C GLU A 100 -1.02 9.41 10.05
N TYR A 101 -1.71 9.01 11.11
CA TYR A 101 -3.07 9.49 11.38
C TYR A 101 -3.02 10.88 11.99
N ARG A 102 -3.60 11.86 11.28
CA ARG A 102 -3.73 13.23 11.75
C ARG A 102 -5.18 13.53 12.12
N PRO A 103 -5.48 13.95 13.36
CA PRO A 103 -6.85 14.27 13.78
C PRO A 103 -7.43 15.50 13.05
N ARG A 104 -6.57 16.33 12.46
CA ARG A 104 -6.93 17.48 11.64
C ARG A 104 -6.24 17.38 10.29
N GLY A 105 -6.94 17.82 9.25
CA GLY A 105 -6.44 17.84 7.88
C GLY A 105 -5.16 18.65 7.77
N TYR A 106 -4.30 18.26 6.83
CA TYR A 106 -3.10 19.02 6.51
C TYR A 106 -3.47 20.44 6.03
N GLY A 107 -2.98 21.45 6.74
CA GLY A 107 -3.11 22.86 6.39
C GLY A 107 -1.77 23.54 6.09
N GLY A 108 -0.72 22.75 5.86
CA GLY A 108 0.60 23.29 5.55
C GLY A 108 0.73 23.75 4.09
N PRO A 109 1.87 24.38 3.74
CA PRO A 109 2.06 25.00 2.43
C PRO A 109 2.33 24.02 1.29
N LEU A 110 2.56 22.72 1.58
CA LEU A 110 2.86 21.73 0.54
C LEU A 110 1.59 21.36 -0.22
N GLY A 111 1.61 21.55 -1.54
CA GLY A 111 0.58 20.97 -2.41
C GLY A 111 0.75 19.45 -2.42
N THR A 112 -0.27 18.69 -2.01
CA THR A 112 -0.25 17.22 -2.10
C THR A 112 -1.28 16.73 -3.13
N PRO A 113 -1.00 15.67 -3.90
CA PRO A 113 0.23 14.85 -3.91
C PRO A 113 1.46 15.54 -4.50
N GLN A 114 2.65 15.27 -3.95
CA GLN A 114 3.92 15.80 -4.46
C GLN A 114 5.04 14.76 -4.36
N THR A 115 6.07 14.90 -5.20
CA THR A 115 7.33 14.17 -5.06
C THR A 115 8.46 15.17 -4.87
N MET A 116 9.25 14.95 -3.82
CA MET A 116 10.44 15.72 -3.50
C MET A 116 11.66 14.85 -3.80
N ARG A 117 12.71 15.49 -4.33
CA ARG A 117 14.00 14.84 -4.54
C ARG A 117 14.87 15.14 -3.34
N GLU A 118 15.25 14.10 -2.61
CA GLU A 118 16.21 14.19 -1.52
C GLU A 118 17.63 13.99 -2.07
N ALA A 119 18.64 14.09 -1.20
CA ALA A 119 20.04 13.91 -1.58
C ALA A 119 20.32 12.57 -2.28
N TYR A 120 19.76 11.46 -1.75
CA TYR A 120 20.03 10.11 -2.25
C TYR A 120 18.80 9.32 -2.68
N TRP A 121 17.59 9.82 -2.42
CA TRP A 121 16.33 9.14 -2.76
C TRP A 121 15.24 10.12 -3.16
N SER A 122 14.05 9.60 -3.47
CA SER A 122 12.86 10.42 -3.72
C SER A 122 11.81 10.14 -2.67
N THR A 123 11.12 11.19 -2.23
CA THR A 123 10.05 11.11 -1.23
C THR A 123 8.74 11.54 -1.89
N PHE A 124 7.76 10.65 -1.92
CA PHE A 124 6.40 10.97 -2.30
C PHE A 124 5.56 11.29 -1.06
N THR A 125 4.76 12.35 -1.12
CA THR A 125 3.83 12.72 -0.06
C THR A 125 2.41 12.82 -0.60
N HIS A 126 1.45 12.31 0.17
CA HIS A 126 0.03 12.42 -0.14
C HIS A 126 -0.81 12.51 1.13
N ASN A 127 -1.91 13.24 1.05
CA ASN A 127 -2.85 13.39 2.14
C ASN A 127 -4.21 12.83 1.73
N ILE A 128 -4.67 11.77 2.40
CA ILE A 128 -5.98 11.18 2.17
C ILE A 128 -6.92 11.66 3.26
N LYS A 129 -7.96 12.42 2.88
CA LYS A 129 -8.99 12.86 3.81
C LYS A 129 -9.92 11.70 4.17
N ILE A 130 -10.20 11.51 5.45
CA ILE A 130 -11.14 10.49 5.92
C ILE A 130 -12.56 11.03 5.76
N SER A 131 -13.44 10.23 5.14
CA SER A 131 -14.83 10.62 4.88
C SER A 131 -15.54 11.02 6.18
N ASN A 132 -16.32 12.11 6.13
CA ASN A 132 -17.09 12.63 7.27
C ASN A 132 -16.26 13.02 8.51
N SER A 133 -14.94 13.21 8.36
CA SER A 133 -14.05 13.62 9.44
C SER A 133 -13.18 14.81 9.02
N THR A 134 -12.69 15.54 10.02
CA THR A 134 -11.57 16.47 9.83
C THR A 134 -10.23 15.75 9.78
N ALA A 135 -10.19 14.47 10.11
CA ALA A 135 -8.98 13.68 10.13
C ALA A 135 -8.49 13.32 8.71
N SER A 136 -7.21 13.02 8.62
CA SER A 136 -6.57 12.59 7.39
C SER A 136 -5.43 11.61 7.66
N LEU A 137 -5.14 10.77 6.68
CA LEU A 137 -3.93 9.95 6.64
C LEU A 137 -2.87 10.70 5.84
N TRP A 138 -1.77 11.03 6.50
CA TRP A 138 -0.60 11.60 5.87
C TRP A 138 0.37 10.48 5.49
N ILE A 139 0.58 10.31 4.19
CA ILE A 139 1.38 9.24 3.62
C ILE A 139 2.69 9.84 3.14
N VAL A 140 3.80 9.28 3.62
CA VAL A 140 5.15 9.57 3.15
C VAL A 140 5.77 8.28 2.66
N PHE A 141 6.17 8.24 1.40
CA PHE A 141 6.79 7.08 0.78
C PHE A 141 8.14 7.47 0.19
N SER A 142 9.21 7.12 0.89
CA SER A 142 10.58 7.33 0.45
C SER A 142 11.09 6.08 -0.26
N TYR A 143 11.68 6.23 -1.45
CA TYR A 143 12.13 5.10 -2.27
C TYR A 143 13.37 5.44 -3.10
N ARG A 144 14.18 4.41 -3.37
CA ARG A 144 15.37 4.51 -4.22
C ARG A 144 15.48 3.26 -5.11
N GLY A 145 15.49 3.45 -6.43
CA GLY A 145 15.58 2.36 -7.41
C GLY A 145 14.30 1.53 -7.60
N LEU A 146 13.38 1.52 -6.62
CA LEU A 146 12.05 0.94 -6.78
C LEU A 146 11.23 1.79 -7.75
N SER A 147 10.60 1.12 -8.73
CA SER A 147 9.66 1.82 -9.59
C SER A 147 8.43 2.22 -8.79
N ARG A 148 8.22 3.54 -8.68
CA ARG A 148 7.00 4.12 -8.10
C ARG A 148 5.73 3.60 -8.78
N THR A 149 5.82 3.16 -10.02
CA THR A 149 4.66 2.85 -10.88
C THR A 149 3.87 1.63 -10.46
N GLU A 150 4.42 0.73 -9.66
CA GLU A 150 3.74 -0.56 -9.37
C GLU A 150 3.24 -0.65 -7.93
N PHE A 151 4.06 -0.27 -6.96
CA PHE A 151 3.77 -0.53 -5.56
C PHE A 151 2.93 0.56 -4.90
N LEU A 152 3.29 1.82 -5.15
CA LEU A 152 2.62 2.96 -4.53
C LEU A 152 1.14 3.08 -4.97
N PRO A 153 0.76 2.88 -6.25
CA PRO A 153 -0.65 2.91 -6.65
C PRO A 153 -1.50 1.86 -5.94
N ALA A 154 -0.97 0.66 -5.67
CA ALA A 154 -1.71 -0.39 -4.96
C ALA A 154 -2.01 0.03 -3.51
N ILE A 155 -1.03 0.64 -2.83
CA ILE A 155 -1.23 1.18 -1.48
C ILE A 155 -2.24 2.33 -1.50
N LEU A 156 -2.11 3.26 -2.44
CA LEU A 156 -3.00 4.43 -2.52
C LEU A 156 -4.43 4.06 -2.90
N ASP A 157 -4.62 3.09 -3.81
CA ASP A 157 -5.95 2.58 -4.17
C ASP A 157 -6.62 1.87 -2.99
N ALA A 158 -5.85 1.06 -2.26
CA ALA A 158 -6.35 0.35 -1.09
C ALA A 158 -6.74 1.30 0.05
N LEU A 159 -6.00 2.40 0.24
CA LEU A 159 -6.30 3.42 1.26
C LEU A 159 -7.36 4.45 0.81
N GLY A 160 -7.54 4.63 -0.51
CA GLY A 160 -8.15 5.82 -1.10
C GLY A 160 -9.48 5.63 -1.82
N LYS A 161 -10.05 4.42 -1.92
CA LYS A 161 -11.42 4.28 -2.43
C LYS A 161 -12.43 4.80 -1.39
N PRO A 162 -13.21 5.86 -1.68
CA PRO A 162 -14.40 6.16 -0.90
C PRO A 162 -15.43 5.03 -1.10
N PRO A 163 -16.29 4.72 -0.11
CA PRO A 163 -17.34 3.71 -0.24
C PRO A 163 -18.50 4.10 -1.18
N ASN A 164 -18.28 4.94 -2.20
CA ASN A 164 -19.31 5.38 -3.13
C ASN A 164 -18.84 5.34 -4.58
N ARG A 165 -18.92 4.16 -5.19
CA ARG A 165 -19.12 3.99 -6.63
C ARG A 165 -20.19 2.91 -6.79
N SER A 166 -21.21 3.24 -7.58
CA SER A 166 -22.28 2.31 -7.96
C SER A 166 -21.67 0.98 -8.41
N GLU A 167 -22.32 -0.12 -8.04
CA GLU A 167 -21.86 -1.51 -8.12
C GLU A 167 -21.38 -2.00 -9.50
N GLY A 168 -21.45 -1.18 -10.56
CA GLY A 168 -21.06 -1.53 -11.92
C GLY A 168 -19.58 -1.39 -12.28
N GLU A 169 -18.74 -0.72 -11.47
CA GLU A 169 -17.32 -0.48 -11.83
C GLU A 169 -16.32 -1.42 -11.12
N THR A 170 -16.76 -2.16 -10.09
CA THR A 170 -15.93 -3.03 -9.24
C THR A 170 -15.37 -4.25 -9.98
N ILE A 171 -16.05 -4.72 -11.03
CA ILE A 171 -15.68 -5.94 -11.77
C ILE A 171 -14.32 -5.78 -12.47
N ARG A 172 -13.95 -4.57 -12.91
CA ARG A 172 -12.71 -4.36 -13.70
C ARG A 172 -11.42 -4.39 -12.90
N ILE A 173 -11.46 -4.21 -11.58
CA ILE A 173 -10.26 -4.11 -10.74
C ILE A 173 -9.81 -5.48 -10.26
N ILE A 174 -10.75 -6.40 -10.00
CA ILE A 174 -10.45 -7.80 -9.68
C ILE A 174 -9.79 -8.46 -10.90
N GLU A 175 -10.32 -8.24 -12.10
CA GLU A 175 -9.71 -8.71 -13.36
C GLU A 175 -8.29 -8.16 -13.56
N PHE A 176 -8.01 -6.91 -13.15
CA PHE A 176 -6.67 -6.32 -13.23
C PHE A 176 -5.69 -6.93 -12.23
N ILE A 177 -6.13 -7.25 -11.02
CA ILE A 177 -5.30 -7.90 -10.00
C ILE A 177 -5.01 -9.36 -10.38
N GLU A 178 -5.97 -10.07 -10.96
CA GLU A 178 -5.77 -11.42 -11.50
C GLU A 178 -4.88 -11.42 -12.75
N ALA A 179 -4.94 -10.38 -13.58
CA ALA A 179 -4.02 -10.23 -14.72
C ALA A 179 -2.57 -10.02 -14.29
N LEU A 180 -2.32 -9.42 -13.11
CA LEU A 180 -0.99 -9.30 -12.51
C LEU A 180 -0.48 -10.60 -11.85
N GLN A 181 -1.32 -11.64 -11.78
CA GLN A 181 -0.95 -12.97 -11.26
C GLN A 181 -0.54 -13.96 -12.37
N LYS A 182 -0.58 -13.56 -13.64
CA LYS A 182 -0.04 -14.32 -14.79
C LYS A 182 1.30 -13.74 -15.23
#